data_AF-A0A1Q5J6W8-F1
#
_entry.id   AF-A0A1Q5J6W8-F1
#
_cell.length_a   1.000
_cell.length_b   1.000
_cell.length_c   1.000
_cell.angle_alpha   90.00
_cell.angle_beta   90.00
_cell.angle_gamma   90.00
#
_symmetry.space_group_name_H-M   'P 1'
#
loop_
_entity.id
_entity.type
_entity.pdbx_description
1 polymer ?
#
loop_
_entity_poly.entity_id
_entity_poly.type
_entity_poly.pdbx_seq_one_letter_code
_entity_poly.pdbx_strand_id
1 'polypeptide(L)'
;MQAEEAARRWLADQGVSQVRDGWVSDEEPDVLLTANQVAHSWAGDVFAEDVDAADQVRLAFGLLDLLGEYWVTCEIRFANEGAEGPLPADVLWDGYRQRLEADRDAEAVTYSLWVDWFEDHVTSASAFAEVLGTDIGRVVAERSEALLRRARRVLECSGPVRWTVKEPTYRTAVRLPALHPALFRGLLTGFHDVYGDLEPADALALLDRLDLPTDTRHLAELRHVLAAGHRNHYRSPGAWDDAVRSCS
;
A
#
# COMPACT_ATOMS: atom_id res chain seq x y z
N MET A 1 -1.92 -3.28 -19.70
CA MET A 1 -2.25 -3.38 -21.14
C MET A 1 -3.25 -4.50 -21.45
N GLN A 2 -2.94 -5.80 -21.34
CA GLN A 2 -3.95 -6.84 -21.65
C GLN A 2 -5.13 -6.86 -20.66
N ALA A 3 -4.87 -6.78 -19.34
CA ALA A 3 -5.92 -6.74 -18.31
C ALA A 3 -6.75 -5.45 -18.37
N GLU A 4 -6.09 -4.31 -18.56
CA GLU A 4 -6.74 -3.00 -18.73
C GLU A 4 -7.68 -2.98 -19.96
N GLU A 5 -7.26 -3.55 -21.08
CA GLU A 5 -8.10 -3.66 -22.27
C GLU A 5 -9.27 -4.65 -22.08
N ALA A 6 -9.05 -5.71 -21.29
CA ALA A 6 -10.14 -6.60 -20.88
C ALA A 6 -11.17 -5.86 -20.01
N ALA A 7 -10.71 -5.05 -19.04
CA ALA A 7 -11.58 -4.23 -18.20
C ALA A 7 -12.33 -3.16 -19.01
N ARG A 8 -11.69 -2.55 -20.01
CA ARG A 8 -12.33 -1.61 -20.93
C ARG A 8 -13.43 -2.28 -21.75
N ARG A 9 -13.17 -3.48 -22.27
CA ARG A 9 -14.17 -4.27 -23.01
C ARG A 9 -15.32 -4.69 -22.10
N TRP A 10 -15.01 -5.16 -20.90
CA TRP A 10 -16.02 -5.51 -19.91
C TRP A 10 -16.91 -4.31 -19.56
N LEU A 11 -16.34 -3.13 -19.26
CA LEU A 11 -17.14 -1.91 -19.05
C LEU A 11 -18.04 -1.58 -20.25
N ALA A 12 -17.52 -1.73 -21.47
CA ALA A 12 -18.31 -1.49 -22.68
C ALA A 12 -19.47 -2.49 -22.83
N ASP A 13 -19.27 -3.75 -22.44
CA ASP A 13 -20.32 -4.77 -22.41
C ASP A 13 -21.39 -4.46 -21.33
N GLN A 14 -21.01 -3.73 -20.26
CA GLN A 14 -21.92 -3.15 -19.27
C GLN A 14 -22.56 -1.82 -19.71
N GLY A 15 -22.35 -1.41 -20.96
CA GLY A 15 -22.87 -0.14 -21.50
C GLY A 15 -22.12 1.10 -21.00
N VAL A 16 -20.88 0.96 -20.53
CA VAL A 16 -20.03 2.06 -20.07
C VAL A 16 -18.83 2.25 -20.98
N SER A 17 -18.67 3.43 -21.58
CA SER A 17 -17.58 3.69 -22.51
C SER A 17 -16.77 4.94 -22.15
N GLN A 18 -15.47 4.89 -22.44
CA GLN A 18 -14.59 6.04 -22.25
C GLN A 18 -14.75 7.01 -23.42
N VAL A 19 -15.01 8.28 -23.11
CA VAL A 19 -15.01 9.40 -24.04
C VAL A 19 -13.85 10.35 -23.74
N ARG A 20 -13.65 11.38 -24.58
CA ARG A 20 -12.51 12.29 -24.46
C ARG A 20 -12.32 12.89 -23.06
N ASP A 21 -13.43 13.27 -22.43
CA ASP A 21 -13.42 14.05 -21.20
C ASP A 21 -13.89 13.25 -19.96
N GLY A 22 -14.07 11.93 -20.08
CA GLY A 22 -14.56 11.09 -18.99
C GLY A 22 -15.19 9.78 -19.47
N TRP A 23 -16.29 9.39 -18.83
CA TRP A 23 -17.03 8.16 -19.11
C TRP A 23 -18.51 8.47 -19.32
N VAL A 24 -19.20 7.66 -20.11
CA VAL A 24 -20.66 7.74 -20.29
C VAL A 24 -21.26 6.35 -20.13
N SER A 25 -22.50 6.29 -19.64
CA SER A 25 -23.31 5.06 -19.64
C SER A 25 -24.42 5.14 -20.68
N ASP A 26 -24.84 4.00 -21.21
CA ASP A 26 -25.96 3.90 -22.15
C ASP A 26 -27.29 4.32 -21.52
N GLU A 27 -27.42 4.23 -20.19
CA GLU A 27 -28.59 4.68 -19.44
C GLU A 27 -28.71 6.21 -19.38
N GLU A 28 -27.58 6.92 -19.27
CA GLU A 28 -27.51 8.37 -19.17
C GLU A 28 -26.41 8.94 -20.09
N PRO A 29 -26.57 8.84 -21.44
CA PRO A 29 -25.51 9.17 -22.39
C PRO A 29 -25.10 10.65 -22.41
N ASP A 30 -25.96 11.52 -21.88
CA ASP A 30 -25.72 12.97 -21.77
C ASP A 30 -25.02 13.35 -20.45
N VAL A 31 -24.80 12.40 -19.54
CA VAL A 31 -24.16 12.62 -18.24
C VAL A 31 -22.73 12.11 -18.28
N LEU A 32 -21.78 13.02 -18.02
CA LEU A 32 -20.37 12.67 -17.95
C LEU A 32 -20.01 12.17 -16.55
N LEU A 33 -19.51 10.94 -16.49
CA LEU A 33 -19.05 10.28 -15.27
C LEU A 33 -17.54 10.43 -15.10
N THR A 34 -17.12 10.60 -13.85
CA THR A 34 -15.72 10.53 -13.42
C THR A 34 -15.28 9.07 -13.27
N ALA A 35 -13.97 8.80 -13.31
CA ALA A 35 -13.43 7.46 -13.04
C ALA A 35 -13.86 6.94 -11.66
N ASN A 36 -13.86 7.80 -10.63
CA ASN A 36 -14.33 7.44 -9.30
C ASN A 36 -15.82 7.03 -9.26
N GLN A 37 -16.69 7.73 -10.00
CA GLN A 37 -18.09 7.33 -10.13
C GLN A 37 -18.21 5.97 -10.83
N VAL A 38 -17.42 5.74 -11.87
CA VAL A 38 -17.39 4.42 -12.54
C VAL A 38 -16.92 3.32 -11.59
N ALA A 39 -15.89 3.59 -10.79
CA ALA A 39 -15.40 2.62 -9.81
C ALA A 39 -16.49 2.28 -8.76
N HIS A 40 -17.22 3.27 -8.25
CA HIS A 40 -18.28 3.03 -7.25
C HIS A 40 -19.49 2.28 -7.82
N SER A 41 -19.81 2.50 -9.09
CA SER A 41 -21.00 1.92 -9.69
C SER A 41 -20.78 0.51 -10.22
N TRP A 42 -19.57 0.18 -10.71
CA TRP A 42 -19.34 -1.09 -11.43
C TRP A 42 -18.25 -1.98 -10.84
N ALA A 43 -17.33 -1.50 -9.99
CA ALA A 43 -16.20 -2.35 -9.57
C ALA A 43 -16.62 -3.58 -8.76
N GLY A 44 -17.73 -3.51 -8.02
CA GLY A 44 -18.27 -4.66 -7.29
C GLY A 44 -18.85 -5.74 -8.20
N ASP A 45 -19.42 -5.35 -9.36
CA ASP A 45 -20.07 -6.27 -10.29
C ASP A 45 -19.09 -7.27 -10.92
N VAL A 46 -17.80 -6.93 -10.97
CA VAL A 46 -16.73 -7.83 -11.40
C VAL A 46 -16.76 -9.16 -10.63
N PHE A 47 -17.13 -9.14 -9.35
CA PHE A 47 -17.17 -10.33 -8.50
C PHE A 47 -18.50 -11.09 -8.56
N ALA A 48 -19.47 -10.59 -9.33
CA ALA A 48 -20.71 -11.29 -9.66
C ALA A 48 -20.67 -11.97 -11.04
N GLU A 49 -19.59 -11.78 -11.80
CA GLU A 49 -19.40 -12.39 -13.12
C GLU A 49 -19.29 -13.91 -13.05
N ASP A 50 -19.92 -14.60 -14.01
CA ASP A 50 -19.86 -16.07 -14.18
C ASP A 50 -18.54 -16.49 -14.86
N VAL A 51 -17.42 -16.13 -14.21
CA VAL A 51 -16.05 -16.52 -14.57
C VAL A 51 -15.34 -17.03 -13.32
N ASP A 52 -14.18 -17.67 -13.47
CA ASP A 52 -13.46 -18.13 -12.30
C ASP A 52 -12.91 -16.97 -11.46
N ALA A 53 -12.74 -17.21 -10.15
CA ALA A 53 -12.31 -16.18 -9.21
C ALA A 53 -10.94 -15.57 -9.55
N ALA A 54 -10.05 -16.31 -10.22
CA ALA A 54 -8.77 -15.77 -10.64
C ALA A 54 -8.95 -14.75 -11.77
N ASP A 55 -9.84 -15.03 -12.71
CA ASP A 55 -10.21 -14.11 -13.78
C ASP A 55 -10.98 -12.89 -13.27
N GLN A 56 -11.86 -13.04 -12.27
CA GLN A 56 -12.49 -11.91 -11.57
C GLN A 56 -11.42 -10.99 -10.95
N VAL A 57 -10.44 -11.54 -10.23
CA VAL A 57 -9.34 -10.76 -9.63
C VAL A 57 -8.50 -10.07 -10.70
N ARG A 58 -8.16 -10.74 -11.80
CA ARG A 58 -7.42 -10.13 -12.91
C ARG A 58 -8.22 -9.01 -13.57
N LEU A 59 -9.53 -9.16 -13.71
CA LEU A 59 -10.43 -8.15 -14.25
C LEU A 59 -10.52 -6.93 -13.32
N ALA A 60 -10.71 -7.13 -12.02
CA ALA A 60 -10.75 -6.05 -11.02
C ALA A 60 -9.44 -5.25 -11.03
N PHE A 61 -8.31 -5.95 -11.12
CA PHE A 61 -7.00 -5.34 -11.25
C PHE A 61 -6.81 -4.60 -12.59
N GLY A 62 -7.37 -5.11 -13.69
CA GLY A 62 -7.46 -4.38 -14.96
C GLY A 62 -8.30 -3.11 -14.84
N LEU A 63 -9.38 -3.14 -14.06
CA LEU A 63 -10.23 -1.99 -13.79
C LEU A 63 -9.49 -0.94 -12.94
N LEU A 64 -8.72 -1.38 -11.94
CA LEU A 64 -7.83 -0.51 -11.17
C LEU A 64 -6.78 0.14 -12.07
N ASP A 65 -6.23 -0.59 -13.05
CA ASP A 65 -5.26 -0.04 -14.00
C ASP A 65 -5.86 1.03 -14.90
N LEU A 66 -7.14 0.86 -15.25
CA LEU A 66 -7.88 1.70 -16.17
C LEU A 66 -8.40 2.98 -15.50
N LEU A 67 -8.92 2.85 -14.29
CA LEU A 67 -9.57 3.94 -13.55
C LEU A 67 -8.59 4.65 -12.61
N GLY A 68 -7.62 3.92 -12.03
CA GLY A 68 -6.68 4.46 -11.04
C GLY A 68 -7.31 4.73 -9.67
N GLU A 69 -8.53 4.28 -9.44
CA GLU A 69 -9.34 4.67 -8.28
C GLU A 69 -9.25 3.67 -7.12
N TYR A 70 -9.05 4.20 -5.90
CA TYR A 70 -9.01 3.41 -4.67
C TYR A 70 -10.27 2.58 -4.44
N TRP A 71 -11.45 3.03 -4.88
CA TRP A 71 -12.67 2.25 -4.66
C TRP A 71 -12.62 0.85 -5.28
N VAL A 72 -11.87 0.66 -6.37
CA VAL A 72 -11.67 -0.68 -6.95
C VAL A 72 -10.96 -1.62 -5.96
N THR A 73 -10.03 -1.11 -5.15
CA THR A 73 -9.36 -1.93 -4.13
C THR A 73 -10.26 -2.21 -2.93
N CYS A 74 -11.22 -1.33 -2.60
CA CYS A 74 -12.27 -1.62 -1.62
C CYS A 74 -13.08 -2.85 -2.05
N GLU A 75 -13.53 -2.90 -3.30
CA GLU A 75 -14.32 -4.03 -3.80
C GLU A 75 -13.51 -5.33 -3.81
N ILE A 76 -12.21 -5.27 -4.15
CA ILE A 76 -11.29 -6.40 -4.00
C ILE A 76 -11.25 -6.87 -2.52
N ARG A 77 -11.16 -5.94 -1.57
CA ARG A 77 -11.15 -6.27 -0.14
C ARG A 77 -12.48 -6.89 0.30
N PHE A 78 -13.61 -6.30 -0.08
CA PHE A 78 -14.94 -6.80 0.26
C PHE A 78 -15.17 -8.20 -0.32
N ALA A 79 -14.77 -8.45 -1.57
CA ALA A 79 -14.84 -9.77 -2.17
C ALA A 79 -13.97 -10.79 -1.42
N ASN A 80 -12.77 -10.40 -0.99
CA ASN A 80 -11.89 -11.26 -0.19
C ASN A 80 -12.47 -11.64 1.18
N GLU A 81 -13.24 -10.75 1.80
CA GLU A 81 -13.91 -11.01 3.09
C GLU A 81 -15.33 -11.57 2.94
N GLY A 82 -15.86 -11.58 1.72
CA GLY A 82 -17.23 -11.95 1.40
C GLY A 82 -17.49 -13.44 1.53
N ALA A 83 -18.75 -13.83 1.29
CA ALA A 83 -19.21 -15.21 1.43
C ALA A 83 -18.51 -16.20 0.47
N GLU A 84 -18.02 -15.70 -0.67
CA GLU A 84 -17.31 -16.47 -1.69
C GLU A 84 -15.79 -16.36 -1.57
N GLY A 85 -15.31 -15.56 -0.61
CA GLY A 85 -13.89 -15.44 -0.28
C GLY A 85 -13.35 -16.66 0.48
N PRO A 86 -12.02 -16.73 0.68
CA PRO A 86 -11.02 -15.76 0.26
C PRO A 86 -10.73 -15.80 -1.24
N LEU A 87 -10.28 -14.68 -1.80
CA LEU A 87 -9.81 -14.63 -3.19
C LEU A 87 -8.55 -15.50 -3.37
N PRO A 88 -8.24 -15.97 -4.59
CA PRO A 88 -7.01 -16.71 -4.87
C PRO A 88 -5.77 -15.89 -4.49
N ALA A 89 -5.09 -16.31 -3.42
CA ALA A 89 -4.03 -15.52 -2.79
C ALA A 89 -2.83 -15.25 -3.71
N ASP A 90 -2.45 -16.22 -4.53
CA ASP A 90 -1.37 -16.09 -5.50
C ASP A 90 -1.67 -14.98 -6.52
N VAL A 91 -2.88 -14.99 -7.09
CA VAL A 91 -3.32 -13.99 -8.08
C VAL A 91 -3.50 -12.62 -7.44
N LEU A 92 -4.08 -12.58 -6.23
CA LEU A 92 -4.27 -11.35 -5.48
C LEU A 92 -2.94 -10.65 -5.21
N TRP A 93 -1.99 -11.35 -4.57
CA TRP A 93 -0.73 -10.76 -4.15
C TRP A 93 0.21 -10.51 -5.32
N ASP A 94 0.18 -11.34 -6.37
CA ASP A 94 0.88 -11.02 -7.62
C ASP A 94 0.36 -9.73 -8.26
N GLY A 95 -0.96 -9.52 -8.22
CA GLY A 95 -1.57 -8.27 -8.70
C GLY A 95 -1.09 -7.04 -7.93
N TYR A 96 -0.98 -7.12 -6.60
CA TYR A 96 -0.37 -6.05 -5.79
C TYR A 96 1.11 -5.85 -6.12
N ARG A 97 1.91 -6.93 -6.13
CA ARG A 97 3.35 -6.90 -6.42
C ARG A 97 3.65 -6.25 -7.77
N GLN A 98 2.96 -6.67 -8.84
CA GLN A 98 3.14 -6.12 -10.18
C GLN A 98 2.92 -4.60 -10.24
N ARG A 99 1.91 -4.10 -9.53
CA ARG A 99 1.58 -2.67 -9.53
C ARG A 99 2.56 -1.85 -8.70
N LEU A 100 3.03 -2.41 -7.59
CA LEU A 100 4.10 -1.82 -6.79
C LEU A 100 5.44 -1.81 -7.54
N GLU A 101 5.68 -2.74 -8.45
CA GLU A 101 6.88 -2.82 -9.29
C GLU A 101 6.83 -1.91 -10.53
N ALA A 102 5.64 -1.53 -11.00
CA ALA A 102 5.45 -0.74 -12.21
C ALA A 102 6.01 0.70 -12.09
N ASP A 103 6.38 1.31 -13.22
CA ASP A 103 6.91 2.70 -13.26
C ASP A 103 5.86 3.75 -12.92
N ARG A 104 4.60 3.50 -13.24
CA ARG A 104 3.47 4.39 -12.93
C ARG A 104 3.27 4.53 -11.42
N ASP A 105 2.55 5.56 -11.01
CA ASP A 105 2.14 5.73 -9.61
C ASP A 105 1.31 4.53 -9.12
N ALA A 106 1.41 4.25 -7.84
CA ALA A 106 0.72 3.19 -7.14
C ALA A 106 -0.11 3.73 -5.95
N GLU A 107 -0.49 5.01 -5.95
CA GLU A 107 -1.20 5.68 -4.85
C GLU A 107 -2.37 4.86 -4.30
N ALA A 108 -3.34 4.48 -5.15
CA ALA A 108 -4.49 3.65 -4.76
C ALA A 108 -4.06 2.30 -4.15
N VAL A 109 -3.01 1.67 -4.68
CA VAL A 109 -2.47 0.40 -4.18
C VAL A 109 -1.79 0.59 -2.83
N THR A 110 -0.97 1.63 -2.66
CA THR A 110 -0.28 1.91 -1.39
C THR A 110 -1.24 2.39 -0.31
N TYR A 111 -2.28 3.12 -0.68
CA TYR A 111 -3.34 3.55 0.23
C TYR A 111 -4.18 2.35 0.67
N SER A 112 -4.58 1.48 -0.27
CA SER A 112 -5.24 0.22 0.07
C SER A 112 -4.40 -0.63 1.01
N LEU A 113 -3.11 -0.84 0.71
CA LEU A 113 -2.20 -1.56 1.61
C LEU A 113 -2.20 -0.96 3.01
N TRP A 114 -2.17 0.38 3.12
CA TRP A 114 -2.20 1.06 4.41
C TRP A 114 -3.52 0.81 5.15
N VAL A 115 -4.67 1.17 4.57
CA VAL A 115 -5.97 1.19 5.28
C VAL A 115 -6.70 -0.17 5.30
N ASP A 116 -6.67 -0.92 4.19
CA ASP A 116 -7.48 -2.15 4.06
C ASP A 116 -6.74 -3.39 4.59
N TRP A 117 -5.41 -3.40 4.50
CA TRP A 117 -4.60 -4.59 4.78
C TRP A 117 -3.70 -4.44 6.00
N PHE A 118 -2.94 -3.35 6.12
CA PHE A 118 -1.95 -3.19 7.20
C PHE A 118 -2.58 -2.74 8.52
N GLU A 119 -3.63 -1.92 8.49
CA GLU A 119 -4.38 -1.54 9.70
C GLU A 119 -5.19 -2.71 10.28
N ASP A 120 -5.58 -3.69 9.45
CA ASP A 120 -6.28 -4.87 9.92
C ASP A 120 -5.31 -5.87 10.60
N HIS A 121 -5.41 -5.96 11.93
CA HIS A 121 -4.63 -6.89 12.75
C HIS A 121 -4.73 -8.38 12.34
N VAL A 122 -5.76 -8.80 11.61
CA VAL A 122 -5.91 -10.19 11.13
C VAL A 122 -5.06 -10.44 9.88
N THR A 123 -5.01 -9.47 8.96
CA THR A 123 -4.38 -9.64 7.65
C THR A 123 -3.04 -8.92 7.49
N SER A 124 -2.70 -7.97 8.36
CA SER A 124 -1.50 -7.14 8.29
C SER A 124 -0.20 -7.94 8.16
N ALA A 125 -0.06 -9.01 8.95
CA ALA A 125 1.15 -9.84 8.93
C ALA A 125 1.32 -10.63 7.62
N SER A 126 0.24 -11.25 7.13
CA SER A 126 0.28 -12.01 5.88
C SER A 126 0.41 -11.08 4.68
N ALA A 127 -0.35 -9.99 4.63
CA ALA A 127 -0.26 -9.00 3.55
C ALA A 127 1.16 -8.43 3.43
N PHE A 128 1.78 -8.02 4.55
CA PHE A 128 3.14 -7.48 4.54
C PHE A 128 4.17 -8.52 4.09
N ALA A 129 4.02 -9.77 4.55
CA ALA A 129 4.88 -10.88 4.12
C ALA A 129 4.78 -11.10 2.60
N GLU A 130 3.56 -11.09 2.05
CA GLU A 130 3.29 -11.33 0.64
C GLU A 130 3.83 -10.22 -0.27
N VAL A 131 3.62 -8.94 0.08
CA VAL A 131 4.04 -7.85 -0.82
C VAL A 131 5.52 -7.48 -0.70
N LEU A 132 6.19 -7.83 0.41
CA LEU A 132 7.62 -7.55 0.59
C LEU A 132 8.37 -8.50 1.52
N GLY A 133 7.80 -8.87 2.66
CA GLY A 133 8.54 -9.49 3.75
C GLY A 133 9.25 -10.79 3.37
N THR A 134 8.59 -11.66 2.60
CA THR A 134 9.17 -12.92 2.10
C THR A 134 10.30 -12.68 1.09
N ASP A 135 10.23 -11.59 0.33
CA ASP A 135 11.10 -11.31 -0.80
C ASP A 135 12.23 -10.32 -0.51
N ILE A 136 12.30 -9.71 0.67
CA ILE A 136 13.27 -8.63 0.96
C ILE A 136 14.72 -9.08 0.78
N GLY A 137 15.04 -10.36 1.06
CA GLY A 137 16.35 -10.92 0.79
C GLY A 137 16.72 -10.88 -0.69
N ARG A 138 15.75 -11.18 -1.56
CA ARG A 138 15.88 -11.11 -3.02
C ARG A 138 16.08 -9.67 -3.49
N VAL A 139 15.31 -8.72 -2.95
CA VAL A 139 15.47 -7.29 -3.27
C VAL A 139 16.90 -6.81 -3.00
N VAL A 140 17.45 -7.15 -1.82
CA VAL A 140 18.81 -6.74 -1.42
C VAL A 140 19.90 -7.39 -2.28
N ALA A 141 19.67 -8.62 -2.75
CA ALA A 141 20.59 -9.38 -3.59
C ALA A 141 20.58 -8.93 -5.06
N GLU A 142 19.41 -8.85 -5.69
CA GLU A 142 19.25 -8.58 -7.12
C GLU A 142 19.30 -7.08 -7.45
N ARG A 143 18.70 -6.24 -6.60
CA ARG A 143 18.67 -4.77 -6.74
C ARG A 143 18.15 -4.28 -8.09
N SER A 144 17.21 -5.01 -8.71
CA SER A 144 16.54 -4.54 -9.92
C SER A 144 15.64 -3.33 -9.58
N GLU A 145 15.51 -2.39 -10.51
CA GLU A 145 14.75 -1.16 -10.23
C GLU A 145 13.27 -1.45 -9.89
N ALA A 146 12.66 -2.44 -10.53
CA ALA A 146 11.30 -2.89 -10.22
C ALA A 146 11.16 -3.34 -8.75
N LEU A 147 12.07 -4.20 -8.28
CA LEU A 147 12.09 -4.67 -6.90
C LEU A 147 12.39 -3.53 -5.91
N LEU A 148 13.26 -2.59 -6.27
CA LEU A 148 13.54 -1.41 -5.44
C LEU A 148 12.33 -0.48 -5.32
N ARG A 149 11.60 -0.25 -6.41
CA ARG A 149 10.34 0.52 -6.36
C ARG A 149 9.33 -0.13 -5.43
N ARG A 150 9.10 -1.43 -5.58
CA ARG A 150 8.20 -2.18 -4.69
C ARG A 150 8.61 -2.04 -3.23
N ALA A 151 9.89 -2.27 -2.93
CA ALA A 151 10.40 -2.17 -1.57
C ALA A 151 10.25 -0.77 -0.98
N ARG A 152 10.58 0.30 -1.73
CA ARG A 152 10.40 1.69 -1.28
C ARG A 152 8.94 1.96 -0.92
N ARG A 153 8.01 1.65 -1.84
CA ARG A 153 6.57 1.87 -1.67
C ARG A 153 6.01 1.15 -0.45
N VAL A 154 6.31 -0.14 -0.30
CA VAL A 154 5.81 -0.93 0.84
C VAL A 154 6.42 -0.47 2.16
N LEU A 155 7.73 -0.20 2.22
CA LEU A 155 8.37 0.28 3.45
C LEU A 155 7.76 1.62 3.90
N GLU A 156 7.51 2.54 2.97
CA GLU A 156 6.95 3.85 3.26
C GLU A 156 5.52 3.78 3.83
N CYS A 157 4.67 2.92 3.26
CA CYS A 157 3.28 2.76 3.74
C CYS A 157 3.11 1.72 4.86
N SER A 158 4.17 1.05 5.33
CA SER A 158 4.09 0.03 6.39
C SER A 158 3.99 0.58 7.82
N GLY A 159 3.51 1.82 7.98
CA GLY A 159 3.25 2.45 9.28
C GLY A 159 2.41 1.56 10.22
N PRO A 160 1.22 1.11 9.81
CA PRO A 160 0.33 0.30 10.65
C PRO A 160 0.84 -1.11 10.94
N VAL A 161 1.78 -1.62 10.14
CA VAL A 161 2.34 -2.95 10.38
C VAL A 161 3.08 -2.93 11.73
N ARG A 162 2.68 -3.83 12.62
CA ARG A 162 3.30 -3.96 13.95
C ARG A 162 4.81 -4.19 13.85
N TRP A 163 5.56 -3.60 14.78
CA TRP A 163 7.01 -3.72 14.82
C TRP A 163 7.51 -5.18 14.72
N THR A 164 6.92 -6.09 15.49
CA THR A 164 7.32 -7.51 15.52
C THR A 164 7.20 -8.22 14.17
N VAL A 165 6.35 -7.71 13.28
CA VAL A 165 6.18 -8.22 11.91
C VAL A 165 7.19 -7.57 10.96
N LYS A 166 7.35 -6.24 11.01
CA LYS A 166 8.18 -5.51 10.03
C LYS A 166 9.67 -5.47 10.35
N GLU A 167 10.06 -5.66 11.61
CA GLU A 167 11.45 -5.56 12.05
C GLU A 167 12.42 -6.46 11.26
N PRO A 168 12.16 -7.77 11.03
CA PRO A 168 13.09 -8.62 10.27
C PRO A 168 13.33 -8.10 8.84
N THR A 169 12.28 -7.60 8.21
CA THR A 169 12.33 -6.97 6.89
C THR A 169 13.17 -5.70 6.93
N TYR A 170 12.93 -4.83 7.92
CA TYR A 170 13.66 -3.57 8.09
C TYR A 170 15.17 -3.82 8.33
N ARG A 171 15.51 -4.79 9.20
CA ARG A 171 16.89 -5.20 9.49
C ARG A 171 17.61 -5.79 8.26
N THR A 172 16.86 -6.34 7.31
CA THR A 172 17.42 -6.80 6.03
C THR A 172 17.58 -5.64 5.05
N ALA A 173 16.54 -4.81 4.91
CA ALA A 173 16.48 -3.66 4.01
C ALA A 173 17.58 -2.62 4.30
N VAL A 174 17.94 -2.38 5.57
CA VAL A 174 18.97 -1.41 5.96
C VAL A 174 20.36 -1.72 5.37
N ARG A 175 20.59 -2.93 4.85
CA ARG A 175 21.83 -3.28 4.13
C ARG A 175 21.95 -2.58 2.77
N LEU A 176 20.87 -1.96 2.29
CA LEU A 176 20.84 -1.26 1.01
C LEU A 176 20.55 0.24 1.21
N PRO A 177 21.56 1.12 1.04
CA PRO A 177 21.40 2.57 1.23
C PRO A 177 20.25 3.20 0.45
N ALA A 178 19.96 2.68 -0.75
CA ALA A 178 18.86 3.15 -1.60
C ALA A 178 17.45 2.98 -0.98
N LEU A 179 17.32 2.26 0.13
CA LEU A 179 16.08 2.07 0.88
C LEU A 179 16.04 2.86 2.20
N HIS A 180 17.13 3.54 2.59
CA HIS A 180 17.20 4.25 3.87
C HIS A 180 16.13 5.35 4.02
N PRO A 181 15.84 6.18 3.01
CA PRO A 181 14.74 7.15 3.09
C PRO A 181 13.37 6.49 3.31
N ALA A 182 13.14 5.34 2.67
CA ALA A 182 11.89 4.59 2.80
C ALA A 182 11.75 3.96 4.20
N LEU A 183 12.85 3.42 4.75
CA LEU A 183 12.90 2.92 6.12
C LEU A 183 12.63 4.02 7.14
N PHE A 184 13.23 5.20 6.95
CA PHE A 184 12.96 6.36 7.80
C PHE A 184 11.48 6.73 7.77
N ARG A 185 10.89 6.85 6.57
CA ARG A 185 9.47 7.14 6.42
C ARG A 185 8.59 6.08 7.09
N GLY A 186 8.89 4.80 6.92
CA GLY A 186 8.16 3.71 7.57
C GLY A 186 8.29 3.69 9.11
N LEU A 187 9.40 4.16 9.67
CA LEU A 187 9.55 4.37 11.12
C LEU A 187 8.72 5.57 11.57
N LEU A 188 8.81 6.69 10.85
CA LEU A 188 8.08 7.92 11.16
C LEU A 188 6.56 7.68 11.12
N THR A 189 6.05 7.07 10.05
CA THR A 189 4.63 6.70 9.95
C THR A 189 4.27 5.70 11.03
N GLY A 190 5.12 4.70 11.30
CA GLY A 190 4.90 3.75 12.40
C GLY A 190 4.78 4.39 13.79
N PHE A 191 5.44 5.51 14.04
CA PHE A 191 5.24 6.29 15.27
C PHE A 191 3.90 7.04 15.27
N HIS A 192 3.45 7.52 14.12
CA HIS A 192 2.19 8.24 13.97
C HIS A 192 0.98 7.34 13.71
N ASP A 193 1.18 6.04 13.64
CA ASP A 193 0.14 5.06 13.39
C ASP A 193 -0.34 4.39 14.68
N VAL A 194 -1.62 4.04 14.74
CA VAL A 194 -2.23 3.37 15.90
C VAL A 194 -1.59 2.01 16.12
N TYR A 195 -1.33 1.27 15.04
CA TYR A 195 -0.93 -0.13 15.09
C TYR A 195 0.57 -0.36 14.91
N GLY A 196 1.34 0.68 14.55
CA GLY A 196 2.77 0.57 14.32
C GLY A 196 3.56 0.06 15.53
N ASP A 197 3.15 0.48 16.74
CA ASP A 197 3.65 0.02 18.05
C ASP A 197 5.16 -0.29 18.04
N LEU A 198 5.98 0.74 17.75
CA LEU A 198 7.43 0.59 17.66
C LEU A 198 8.02 0.11 18.99
N GLU A 199 9.05 -0.73 18.93
CA GLU A 199 9.92 -0.98 20.07
C GLU A 199 11.03 0.08 20.10
N PRO A 200 10.99 1.07 21.02
CA PRO A 200 11.72 2.33 20.84
C PRO A 200 13.24 2.16 20.76
N ALA A 201 13.81 1.27 21.59
CA ALA A 201 15.24 1.01 21.59
C ALA A 201 15.73 0.36 20.29
N ASP A 202 15.00 -0.63 19.77
CA ASP A 202 15.35 -1.31 18.52
C ASP A 202 15.12 -0.41 17.30
N ALA A 203 14.03 0.37 17.30
CA ALA A 203 13.73 1.35 16.28
C ALA A 203 14.79 2.46 16.24
N LEU A 204 15.25 2.96 17.39
CA LEU A 204 16.33 3.94 17.47
C LEU A 204 17.66 3.36 16.97
N ALA A 205 18.01 2.14 17.38
CA ALA A 205 19.21 1.46 16.90
C ALA A 205 19.19 1.21 15.38
N LEU A 206 18.01 0.97 14.79
CA LEU A 206 17.86 0.91 13.35
C LEU A 206 18.02 2.30 12.71
N LEU A 207 17.41 3.33 13.28
CA LEU A 207 17.48 4.72 12.82
C LEU A 207 18.93 5.25 12.79
N ASP A 208 19.76 4.83 13.75
CA ASP A 208 21.20 5.12 13.82
C ASP A 208 22.03 4.53 12.68
N ARG A 209 21.49 3.55 11.96
CA ARG A 209 22.16 2.89 10.85
C ARG A 209 21.76 3.45 9.49
N LEU A 210 20.79 4.36 9.44
CA LEU A 210 20.32 4.97 8.21
C LEU A 210 21.26 6.11 7.80
N ASP A 211 21.75 6.04 6.57
CA ASP A 211 22.47 7.12 5.90
C ASP A 211 21.45 8.09 5.32
N LEU A 212 21.18 9.17 6.07
CA LEU A 212 20.19 10.18 5.75
C LEU A 212 20.87 11.56 5.71
N PRO A 213 20.42 12.48 4.83
CA PRO A 213 20.83 13.87 4.89
C PRO A 213 20.61 14.47 6.29
N THR A 214 21.53 15.32 6.74
CA THR A 214 21.48 15.92 8.09
C THR A 214 20.27 16.83 8.29
N ASP A 215 19.70 17.34 7.22
CA ASP A 215 18.50 18.18 7.18
C ASP A 215 17.21 17.40 6.94
N THR A 216 17.25 16.06 7.06
CA THR A 216 16.05 15.22 6.95
C THR A 216 15.02 15.68 7.98
N ARG A 217 13.92 16.26 7.47
CA ARG A 217 12.80 16.74 8.27
C ARG A 217 12.29 15.64 9.20
N HIS A 218 12.01 15.99 10.46
CA HIS A 218 11.49 15.11 11.50
C HIS A 218 12.46 14.03 12.04
N LEU A 219 13.71 13.98 11.56
CA LEU A 219 14.69 13.03 12.06
C LEU A 219 15.06 13.27 13.53
N ALA A 220 15.27 14.53 13.91
CA ALA A 220 15.64 14.89 15.28
C ALA A 220 14.50 14.58 16.26
N GLU A 221 13.26 14.92 15.87
CA GLU A 221 12.06 14.70 16.66
C GLU A 221 11.78 13.21 16.85
N LEU A 222 11.90 12.41 15.78
CA LEU A 222 11.73 10.95 15.87
C LEU A 222 12.79 10.33 16.78
N ARG A 223 14.06 10.76 16.68
CA ARG A 223 15.13 10.32 17.60
C ARG A 223 14.80 10.66 19.05
N HIS A 224 14.30 11.87 19.29
CA HIS A 224 13.95 12.34 20.62
C HIS A 224 12.86 11.48 21.26
N VAL A 225 11.74 11.26 20.57
CA VAL A 225 10.62 10.48 21.13
C VAL A 225 10.98 9.00 21.35
N LEU A 226 11.78 8.41 20.45
CA LEU A 226 12.24 7.03 20.61
C LEU A 226 13.24 6.88 21.77
N ALA A 227 14.15 7.85 21.94
CA ALA A 227 15.10 7.87 23.06
C ALA A 227 14.39 8.03 24.42
N ALA A 228 13.25 8.72 24.45
CA ALA A 228 12.39 8.83 25.63
C ALA A 228 11.51 7.59 25.87
N GLY A 229 11.55 6.58 24.98
CA GLY A 229 10.82 5.33 25.14
C GLY A 229 9.36 5.37 24.67
N HIS A 230 8.98 6.35 23.85
CA HIS A 230 7.63 6.44 23.30
C HIS A 230 7.46 5.52 22.08
N ARG A 231 6.44 4.65 22.13
CA ARG A 231 6.16 3.64 21.08
C ARG A 231 5.41 4.20 19.88
N ASN A 232 4.45 5.08 20.14
CA ASN A 232 3.67 5.81 19.13
C ASN A 232 3.03 7.05 19.75
N HIS A 233 2.52 7.94 18.90
CA HIS A 233 1.84 9.18 19.28
C HIS A 233 0.59 8.91 20.12
N TYR A 234 -0.19 7.87 19.80
CA TYR A 234 -1.46 7.59 20.50
C TYR A 234 -1.28 7.20 21.97
N ARG A 235 -0.19 6.51 22.32
CA ARG A 235 0.15 6.20 23.71
C ARG A 235 0.85 7.36 24.43
N SER A 236 1.29 8.39 23.71
CA SER A 236 1.98 9.56 24.27
C SER A 236 1.69 10.83 23.47
N PRO A 237 0.45 11.37 23.51
CA PRO A 237 -0.01 12.40 22.56
C PRO A 237 0.78 13.72 22.61
N GLY A 238 1.38 14.06 23.75
CA GLY A 238 2.21 15.27 23.88
C GLY A 238 3.68 15.11 23.47
N ALA A 239 4.18 13.87 23.35
CA ALA A 239 5.60 13.60 23.19
C ALA A 239 6.18 14.17 21.89
N TRP A 240 5.39 14.16 20.81
CA TRP A 240 5.80 14.71 19.53
C TRP A 240 5.95 16.24 19.59
N ASP A 241 4.96 16.93 20.17
CA ASP A 241 4.99 18.39 20.29
C ASP A 241 6.13 18.86 21.21
N ASP A 242 6.41 18.11 22.28
CA ASP A 242 7.58 18.33 23.15
C ASP A 242 8.89 18.16 22.38
N ALA A 243 8.99 17.14 21.53
CA ALA A 243 10.16 16.91 20.68
C ALA A 243 10.36 18.04 19.66
N VAL A 244 9.29 18.48 18.97
CA VAL A 244 9.34 19.61 18.04
C VAL A 244 9.86 20.87 18.74
N ARG A 245 9.36 21.18 19.95
CA ARG A 245 9.84 22.33 20.75
C ARG A 245 11.30 22.20 21.17
N SER A 246 11.77 20.98 21.45
CA SER A 246 13.12 20.72 21.94
C SER A 246 14.17 20.66 20.83
N CYS A 247 13.75 20.35 19.60
CA CYS A 247 14.62 20.20 18.43
C CYS A 247 14.62 21.41 17.48
N SER A 248 13.76 22.41 17.73
CA SER A 248 13.75 23.71 17.04
C SER A 248 14.84 24.64 17.56
#